data_AF-A0A023GAC8-F1
#
_entry.id   AF-A0A023GAC8-F1
#
_cell.length_a   1.000
_cell.length_b   1.000
_cell.length_c   1.000
_cell.angle_alpha   90.00
_cell.angle_beta   90.00
_cell.angle_gamma   90.00
#
_symmetry.space_group_name_H-M   'P 1'
#
loop_
_entity.id
_entity.type
_entity.pdbx_description
1 polymer ?
#
loop_
_entity_poly.entity_id
_entity_poly.type
_entity_poly.pdbx_seq_one_letter_code
_entity_poly.pdbx_strand_id
1 'polypeptide(L)'
;ESNNAMCPVDHVVPRPSDPFASACEFVVKGIKSLQERAPSTVWAEYISERVYLRGYSISPAIGINVSGYLKGVIWLHKGDMDDVVQWPFKTAIKFTALHPKRGMERQLRRSNPGWLVFKRPQEEREQQRFWSYADFPLEELIRDGYAEDDQLRVKFELLP
;
A
#
# COMPACT_ATOMS: atom_id res chain seq x y z
N GLU A 1 -17.68 -45.88 -10.97
CA GLU A 1 -17.25 -44.79 -11.88
C GLU A 1 -17.45 -43.48 -11.16
N SER A 2 -16.35 -42.83 -10.75
CA SER A 2 -16.40 -41.56 -9.99
C SER A 2 -16.23 -40.40 -10.95
N ASN A 3 -17.29 -39.58 -11.08
CA ASN A 3 -17.25 -38.32 -11.81
C ASN A 3 -16.66 -37.22 -10.93
N ASN A 4 -15.34 -36.99 -11.04
CA ASN A 4 -14.72 -35.76 -10.57
C ASN A 4 -14.98 -34.64 -11.59
N ALA A 5 -16.01 -33.84 -11.35
CA ALA A 5 -16.20 -32.57 -12.03
C ALA A 5 -15.29 -31.52 -11.38
N MET A 6 -14.15 -31.21 -12.00
CA MET A 6 -13.36 -30.03 -11.65
C MET A 6 -14.09 -28.78 -12.16
N CYS A 7 -14.40 -27.86 -11.25
CA CYS A 7 -14.90 -26.53 -11.63
C CYS A 7 -13.84 -25.78 -12.45
N PRO A 8 -14.24 -25.02 -13.49
CA PRO A 8 -13.32 -24.14 -14.21
C PRO A 8 -12.79 -23.07 -13.27
N VAL A 9 -11.46 -22.97 -13.16
CA VAL A 9 -10.82 -21.85 -12.49
C VAL A 9 -10.83 -20.69 -13.48
N ASP A 10 -11.71 -19.72 -13.26
CA ASP A 10 -11.69 -18.47 -14.02
C ASP A 10 -10.33 -17.79 -13.82
N HIS A 11 -9.47 -17.88 -14.83
CA HIS A 11 -8.26 -17.11 -14.92
C HIS A 11 -8.64 -15.65 -15.17
N VAL A 12 -8.92 -14.92 -14.09
CA VAL A 12 -9.04 -13.47 -14.12
C VAL A 12 -7.67 -12.91 -14.48
N VAL A 13 -7.49 -12.56 -15.75
CA VAL A 13 -6.30 -11.83 -16.21
C VAL A 13 -6.29 -10.47 -15.50
N PRO A 14 -5.23 -10.13 -14.76
CA PRO A 14 -5.13 -8.82 -14.12
C PRO A 14 -5.26 -7.73 -15.18
N ARG A 15 -6.22 -6.81 -15.00
CA ARG A 15 -6.31 -5.63 -15.87
C ARG A 15 -4.99 -4.85 -15.74
N PRO A 16 -4.42 -4.38 -16.87
CA PRO A 16 -3.32 -3.42 -16.80
C PRO A 16 -3.75 -2.23 -15.96
N SER A 17 -2.91 -1.81 -15.01
CA SER A 17 -3.15 -0.61 -14.22
C SER A 17 -3.23 0.60 -15.15
N ASP A 18 -4.35 1.33 -15.08
CA ASP A 18 -4.51 2.63 -15.75
C ASP A 18 -3.41 3.59 -15.25
N PRO A 19 -2.48 4.04 -16.11
CA PRO A 19 -1.36 4.88 -15.67
C PRO A 19 -1.81 6.25 -15.14
N PHE A 20 -3.04 6.65 -15.42
CA PHE A 20 -3.64 7.90 -14.94
C PHE A 20 -4.48 7.72 -13.67
N ALA A 21 -4.58 6.50 -13.14
CA ALA A 21 -5.23 6.25 -11.86
C ALA A 21 -4.59 7.10 -10.77
N SER A 22 -5.42 7.70 -9.92
CA SER A 22 -4.97 8.44 -8.74
C SER A 22 -4.96 7.59 -7.48
N ALA A 23 -5.46 6.36 -7.54
CA ALA A 23 -5.57 5.47 -6.40
C ALA A 23 -5.41 4.01 -6.80
N CYS A 24 -4.96 3.21 -5.85
CA CYS A 24 -5.01 1.75 -5.94
C CYS A 24 -5.46 1.17 -4.60
N GLU A 25 -5.84 -0.11 -4.63
CA GLU A 25 -6.18 -0.89 -3.44
C GLU A 25 -5.32 -2.14 -3.39
N PHE A 26 -4.94 -2.54 -2.18
CA PHE A 26 -4.19 -3.77 -1.94
C PHE A 26 -4.62 -4.40 -0.61
N VAL A 27 -4.35 -5.69 -0.47
CA VAL A 27 -4.71 -6.48 0.72
C VAL A 27 -3.43 -6.91 1.42
N VAL A 28 -3.23 -6.40 2.63
CA VAL A 28 -2.17 -6.85 3.54
C VAL A 28 -2.64 -8.18 4.14
N LYS A 29 -1.92 -9.26 3.86
CA LYS A 29 -2.20 -10.60 4.40
C LYS A 29 -1.19 -10.95 5.48
N GLY A 30 -1.60 -11.78 6.44
CA GLY A 30 -0.69 -12.29 7.46
C GLY A 30 -0.31 -11.23 8.48
N ILE A 31 -1.26 -10.39 8.91
CA ILE A 31 -1.00 -9.25 9.80
C ILE A 31 -0.33 -9.69 11.10
N LYS A 32 -0.81 -10.77 11.72
CA LYS A 32 -0.22 -11.34 12.94
C LYS A 32 1.22 -11.74 12.70
N SER A 33 1.48 -12.51 11.65
CA SER A 33 2.85 -12.91 11.29
C SER A 33 3.73 -11.71 10.92
N LEU A 34 3.17 -10.67 10.31
CA LEU A 34 3.90 -9.44 10.01
C LEU A 34 4.30 -8.70 11.29
N GLN A 35 3.39 -8.61 12.27
CA GLN A 35 3.66 -8.03 13.58
C GLN A 35 4.69 -8.84 14.37
N GLU A 36 4.58 -10.17 14.39
CA GLU A 36 5.51 -11.07 15.06
C GLU A 36 6.93 -11.00 14.48
N ARG A 37 7.03 -10.74 13.17
CA ARG A 37 8.32 -10.55 12.49
C ARG A 37 8.98 -9.21 12.77
N ALA A 38 8.25 -8.23 13.30
CA ALA A 38 8.80 -6.93 13.61
C ALA A 38 9.82 -7.07 14.76
N PRO A 39 11.12 -6.81 14.53
CA PRO A 39 12.10 -6.77 15.61
C PRO A 39 11.66 -5.74 16.66
N SER A 40 12.08 -5.91 17.91
CA SER A 40 11.69 -5.01 19.01
C SER A 40 11.99 -3.52 18.77
N THR A 41 12.89 -3.21 17.82
CA THR A 41 13.32 -1.87 17.45
C THR A 41 12.99 -1.46 16.01
N VAL A 42 12.37 -2.34 15.19
CA VAL A 42 12.21 -2.13 13.75
C VAL A 42 10.80 -2.49 13.29
N TRP A 43 10.39 -1.88 12.18
CA TRP A 43 9.14 -2.15 11.52
C TRP A 43 9.27 -3.32 10.53
N ALA A 44 8.31 -4.22 10.50
CA ALA A 44 8.14 -5.20 9.44
C ALA A 44 7.23 -4.63 8.35
N GLU A 45 7.61 -4.76 7.08
CA GLU A 45 6.86 -4.22 5.96
C GLU A 45 6.13 -5.28 5.16
N TYR A 46 4.90 -4.96 4.78
CA TYR A 46 4.22 -5.54 3.64
C TYR A 46 4.31 -4.56 2.48
N ILE A 47 5.00 -4.95 1.41
CA ILE A 47 5.16 -4.15 0.19
C ILE A 47 4.18 -4.72 -0.84
N SER A 48 3.27 -3.87 -1.34
CA SER A 48 2.36 -4.27 -2.40
C SER A 48 3.04 -4.32 -3.77
N GLU A 49 2.33 -4.91 -4.74
CA GLU A 49 2.79 -4.90 -6.13
C GLU A 49 3.02 -3.48 -6.65
N ARG A 50 3.92 -3.37 -7.62
CA ARG A 50 4.22 -2.11 -8.28
C ARG A 50 3.04 -1.70 -9.15
N VAL A 51 2.62 -0.45 -9.00
CA VAL A 51 1.54 0.16 -9.78
C VAL A 51 1.99 1.49 -10.37
N TYR A 52 1.36 1.90 -11.48
CA TYR A 52 1.46 3.27 -11.97
C TYR A 52 0.33 4.11 -11.41
N LEU A 53 0.66 5.22 -10.75
CA LEU A 53 -0.32 6.19 -10.26
C LEU A 53 0.08 7.59 -10.70
N ARG A 54 -0.78 8.23 -11.50
CA ARG A 54 -0.49 9.53 -12.15
C ARG A 54 0.88 9.56 -12.85
N GLY A 55 1.23 8.46 -13.51
CA GLY A 55 2.53 8.27 -14.17
C GLY A 55 3.70 7.90 -13.24
N TYR A 56 3.56 7.95 -11.92
CA TYR A 56 4.64 7.51 -11.02
C TYR A 56 4.58 6.00 -10.81
N SER A 57 5.74 5.34 -10.92
CA SER A 57 5.93 3.91 -10.64
C SER A 57 6.14 3.69 -9.13
N ILE A 58 5.14 3.17 -8.44
CA ILE A 58 5.08 3.14 -6.96
C ILE A 58 4.69 1.74 -6.47
N SER A 59 5.33 1.28 -5.39
CA SER A 59 4.81 0.20 -4.54
C SER A 59 4.35 0.78 -3.20
N PRO A 60 3.03 0.95 -2.98
CA PRO A 60 2.49 1.26 -1.67
C PRO A 60 2.81 0.14 -0.68
N ALA A 61 3.01 0.49 0.58
CA ALA A 61 3.37 -0.46 1.61
C ALA A 61 2.76 -0.06 2.96
N ILE A 62 2.66 -1.04 3.85
CA ILE A 62 2.30 -0.84 5.26
C ILE A 62 3.44 -1.40 6.10
N GLY A 63 3.94 -0.61 7.06
CA GLY A 63 4.81 -1.10 8.10
C GLY A 63 4.03 -1.37 9.38
N ILE A 64 4.38 -2.44 10.08
CA ILE A 64 3.88 -2.78 11.42
C ILE A 64 5.06 -2.89 12.38
N ASN A 65 4.96 -2.31 13.57
CA ASN A 65 5.95 -2.52 14.63
C ASN A 65 5.45 -3.53 15.68
N VAL A 66 6.36 -3.96 16.56
CA VAL A 66 6.05 -4.95 17.61
C VAL A 66 4.87 -4.52 18.51
N SER A 67 4.74 -3.21 18.76
CA SER A 67 3.68 -2.63 19.58
C SER A 67 2.32 -2.55 18.86
N GLY A 68 2.22 -3.05 17.63
CA GLY A 68 0.97 -3.09 16.87
C GLY A 68 0.57 -1.73 16.29
N TYR A 69 1.52 -0.83 16.05
CA TYR A 69 1.25 0.40 15.30
C TYR A 69 1.52 0.18 13.81
N LEU A 70 0.74 0.87 12.98
CA LEU A 70 0.77 0.88 11.53
C LEU A 70 1.35 2.19 11.01
N LYS A 71 2.15 2.10 9.94
CA LYS A 71 2.59 3.24 9.13
C LYS A 71 2.33 2.99 7.66
N GLY A 72 1.96 4.05 6.95
CA GLY A 72 2.00 4.05 5.49
C GLY A 72 3.43 4.21 5.00
N VAL A 73 3.82 3.37 4.05
CA VAL A 73 5.16 3.39 3.43
C VAL A 73 4.99 3.51 1.92
N ILE A 74 5.89 4.25 1.28
CA ILE A 74 5.93 4.36 -0.18
C ILE A 74 7.31 3.96 -0.66
N TRP A 75 7.33 3.11 -1.67
CA TRP A 75 8.51 2.82 -2.45
C TRP A 75 8.34 3.42 -3.85
N LEU A 76 9.19 4.38 -4.20
CA LEU A 76 9.20 5.02 -5.51
C LEU A 76 10.28 4.38 -6.38
N HIS A 77 9.88 3.90 -7.56
CA HIS A 77 10.72 3.19 -8.50
C HIS A 77 10.95 4.02 -9.76
N LYS A 78 12.02 3.69 -10.50
CA LYS A 78 12.15 4.15 -11.88
C LYS A 78 10.94 3.68 -12.68
N GLY A 79 10.31 4.59 -13.41
CA GLY A 79 9.18 4.33 -14.28
C GLY A 79 9.43 4.84 -15.69
N ASP A 80 8.67 4.29 -16.64
CA ASP A 80 8.74 4.65 -18.07
C ASP A 80 8.26 6.10 -18.31
N MET A 81 7.45 6.62 -17.40
CA MET A 81 6.88 7.97 -17.46
C MET A 81 7.71 9.01 -16.68
N ASP A 82 8.89 8.63 -16.17
CA ASP A 82 9.72 9.51 -15.34
C ASP A 82 10.20 10.78 -16.06
N ASP A 83 10.24 10.78 -17.41
CA ASP A 83 10.60 11.93 -18.24
C ASP A 83 9.48 12.95 -18.41
N VAL A 84 8.22 12.55 -18.17
CA VAL A 84 7.04 13.40 -18.39
C VAL A 84 6.33 13.81 -17.09
N VAL A 85 6.53 13.07 -16.00
CA VAL A 85 6.01 13.46 -14.68
C VAL A 85 6.88 14.54 -14.03
N GLN A 86 6.27 15.28 -13.11
CA GLN A 86 6.94 16.37 -12.42
C GLN A 86 7.92 15.84 -11.35
N TRP A 87 9.13 16.38 -11.34
CA TRP A 87 10.10 16.15 -10.28
C TRP A 87 10.50 17.46 -9.58
N PRO A 88 10.85 17.43 -8.28
CA PRO A 88 10.76 16.27 -7.38
C PRO A 88 9.29 15.90 -7.09
N PHE A 89 9.04 14.65 -6.72
CA PHE A 89 7.71 14.20 -6.28
C PHE A 89 7.30 15.03 -5.07
N LYS A 90 6.18 15.75 -5.17
CA LYS A 90 5.65 16.66 -4.14
C LYS A 90 4.18 16.36 -3.78
N THR A 91 3.63 15.28 -4.31
CA THR A 91 2.21 14.95 -4.21
C THR A 91 1.84 14.52 -2.80
N ALA A 92 0.71 15.01 -2.29
CA ALA A 92 0.17 14.53 -1.04
C ALA A 92 -0.39 13.11 -1.21
N ILE A 93 -0.30 12.32 -0.14
CA ILE A 93 -0.68 10.91 -0.14
C ILE A 93 -1.74 10.66 0.90
N LYS A 94 -2.61 9.70 0.67
CA LYS A 94 -3.62 9.26 1.64
C LYS A 94 -3.65 7.74 1.70
N PHE A 95 -3.62 7.21 2.93
CA PHE A 95 -3.87 5.81 3.23
C PHE A 95 -5.20 5.68 3.96
N THR A 96 -6.03 4.74 3.51
CA THR A 96 -7.36 4.51 4.03
C THR A 96 -7.57 3.01 4.22
N ALA A 97 -8.01 2.57 5.40
CA ALA A 97 -8.48 1.20 5.62
C ALA A 97 -9.92 1.08 5.10
N LEU A 98 -10.21 0.00 4.38
CA LEU A 98 -11.52 -0.29 3.82
C LEU A 98 -12.18 -1.41 4.61
N HIS A 99 -13.38 -1.17 5.16
CA HIS A 99 -14.11 -2.19 5.88
C HIS A 99 -14.62 -3.26 4.90
N PRO A 100 -14.33 -4.55 5.11
CA PRO A 100 -14.65 -5.62 4.15
C PRO A 100 -16.15 -5.81 3.86
N LYS A 101 -17.04 -5.44 4.80
CA LYS A 101 -18.47 -5.74 4.73
C LYS A 101 -19.36 -4.50 4.63
N ARG A 102 -18.94 -3.37 5.21
CA ARG A 102 -19.81 -2.19 5.41
C ARG A 102 -19.59 -1.08 4.39
N GLY A 103 -18.61 -1.22 3.49
CA GLY A 103 -18.21 -0.15 2.57
C GLY A 103 -17.72 1.12 3.30
N MET A 104 -17.42 1.01 4.59
CA MET A 104 -16.92 2.12 5.40
C MET A 104 -15.43 2.31 5.17
N GLU A 105 -15.00 3.56 5.15
CA GLU A 105 -13.61 3.94 5.00
C GLU A 105 -13.10 4.55 6.31
N ARG A 106 -11.88 4.18 6.72
CA ARG A 106 -11.20 4.83 7.84
C ARG A 106 -9.86 5.38 7.37
N GLN A 107 -9.72 6.70 7.43
CA GLN A 107 -8.45 7.34 7.10
C GLN A 107 -7.39 6.96 8.12
N LEU A 108 -6.34 6.28 7.66
CA LEU A 108 -5.16 5.97 8.47
C LEU A 108 -4.20 7.15 8.47
N ARG A 109 -4.00 7.74 7.28
CA ARG A 109 -3.07 8.85 7.12
C ARG A 109 -3.44 9.74 5.95
N ARG A 110 -3.10 11.02 6.10
CA ARG A 110 -2.97 11.99 5.01
C ARG A 110 -1.65 12.75 5.19
N SER A 111 -0.83 12.87 4.15
CA SER A 111 0.33 13.75 4.16
C SER A 111 -0.03 15.13 3.61
N ASN A 112 0.78 16.13 3.95
CA ASN A 112 0.74 17.42 3.29
C ASN A 112 1.59 17.39 2.01
N PRO A 113 1.21 18.16 0.97
CA PRO A 113 2.06 18.34 -0.19
C PRO A 113 3.45 18.87 0.20
N GLY A 114 4.49 18.42 -0.49
CA GLY A 114 5.87 18.89 -0.27
C GLY A 114 6.57 18.40 1.00
N TRP A 115 5.90 17.64 1.89
CA TRP A 115 6.60 16.88 2.94
C TRP A 115 7.45 15.75 2.35
N LEU A 116 7.00 15.24 1.20
CA LEU A 116 7.72 14.29 0.37
C LEU A 116 8.44 15.10 -0.68
N VAL A 117 9.76 15.03 -0.69
CA VAL A 117 10.58 15.61 -1.75
C VAL A 117 11.51 14.52 -2.25
N PHE A 118 10.98 13.67 -3.11
CA PHE A 118 11.76 12.61 -3.75
C PHE A 118 12.30 13.10 -5.07
N LYS A 119 13.61 12.95 -5.26
CA LYS A 119 14.23 13.20 -6.57
C LYS A 119 13.84 12.07 -7.51
N ARG A 120 13.86 12.35 -8.82
CA ARG A 120 13.69 11.32 -9.86
C ARG A 120 14.59 10.11 -9.58
N PRO A 121 14.03 8.88 -9.45
CA PRO A 121 14.81 7.65 -9.33
C PRO A 121 15.81 7.55 -10.49
N GLN A 122 17.03 7.09 -10.19
CA GLN A 122 18.06 6.83 -11.19
C GLN A 122 18.30 5.32 -11.24
N GLU A 123 18.67 4.80 -12.41
CA GLU A 123 18.83 3.36 -12.66
C GLU A 123 19.85 2.70 -11.71
N GLU A 124 20.86 3.47 -11.29
CA GLU A 124 21.94 3.03 -10.40
C GLU A 124 21.69 3.33 -8.91
N ARG A 125 20.59 4.03 -8.57
CA ARG A 125 20.30 4.40 -7.19
C ARG A 125 19.22 3.51 -6.61
N GLU A 126 19.42 3.15 -5.35
CA GLU A 126 18.43 2.46 -4.54
C GLU A 126 17.08 3.20 -4.58
N GLN A 127 16.02 2.40 -4.50
CA GLN A 127 14.64 2.84 -4.48
C GLN A 127 14.43 3.86 -3.36
N GLN A 128 13.71 4.95 -3.64
CA GLN A 128 13.45 5.96 -2.61
C GLN A 128 12.27 5.50 -1.75
N ARG A 129 12.54 5.31 -0.45
CA ARG A 129 11.58 4.83 0.55
C ARG A 129 11.14 5.97 1.46
N PHE A 130 9.84 6.05 1.71
CA PHE A 130 9.25 6.99 2.66
C PHE A 130 8.48 6.28 3.75
N TRP A 131 8.58 6.80 4.98
CA TRP A 131 7.75 6.42 6.12
C TRP A 131 6.84 7.55 6.54
N SER A 132 5.54 7.29 6.66
CA SER A 132 4.64 8.26 7.28
C SER A 132 5.05 8.57 8.72
N TYR A 133 4.93 9.83 9.11
CA TYR A 133 5.29 10.26 10.47
C TYR A 133 4.31 9.80 11.55
N ALA A 134 3.03 9.64 11.24
CA ALA A 134 2.04 9.22 12.21
C ALA A 134 1.84 7.71 12.21
N ASP A 135 1.66 7.22 13.43
CA ASP A 135 1.35 5.84 13.77
C ASP A 135 -0.16 5.68 13.95
N PHE A 136 -0.69 4.54 13.52
CA PHE A 136 -2.08 4.18 13.74
C PHE A 136 -2.18 2.85 14.50
N PRO A 137 -2.91 2.74 15.62
CA PRO A 137 -3.02 1.49 16.38
C PRO A 137 -3.81 0.43 15.60
N LEU A 138 -3.15 -0.69 15.25
CA LEU A 138 -3.77 -1.82 14.56
C LEU A 138 -4.96 -2.40 15.35
N GLU A 139 -4.85 -2.43 16.67
CA GLU A 139 -5.91 -2.94 17.57
C GLU A 139 -7.25 -2.22 17.34
N GLU A 140 -7.24 -0.92 17.02
CA GLU A 140 -8.47 -0.20 16.71
C GLU A 140 -9.08 -0.64 15.37
N LEU A 141 -8.26 -1.00 14.38
CA LEU A 141 -8.76 -1.56 13.12
C LEU A 141 -9.36 -2.95 13.31
N ILE A 142 -8.73 -3.77 14.16
CA ILE A 142 -9.23 -5.10 14.52
C ILE A 142 -10.56 -4.97 15.26
N ARG A 143 -10.59 -4.17 16.33
CA ARG A 143 -11.80 -3.94 17.14
C ARG A 143 -12.98 -3.42 16.32
N ASP A 144 -12.72 -2.54 15.36
CA ASP A 144 -13.76 -1.91 14.55
C ASP A 144 -14.10 -2.72 13.26
N GLY A 145 -13.52 -3.91 13.08
CA GLY A 145 -13.84 -4.84 11.99
C GLY A 145 -13.23 -4.50 10.64
N TYR A 146 -12.20 -3.64 10.59
CA TYR A 146 -11.45 -3.33 9.37
C TYR A 146 -10.40 -4.40 9.03
N ALA A 147 -9.91 -5.11 10.05
CA ALA A 147 -9.04 -6.27 9.88
C ALA A 147 -9.80 -7.54 10.31
N GLU A 148 -10.07 -8.42 9.34
CA GLU A 148 -10.74 -9.71 9.53
C GLU A 148 -9.91 -10.80 8.80
N ASP A 149 -9.97 -12.05 9.27
CA ASP A 149 -9.27 -13.19 8.66
C ASP A 149 -7.76 -12.97 8.42
N ASP A 150 -7.12 -12.27 9.36
CA ASP A 150 -5.70 -11.88 9.31
C ASP A 150 -5.33 -11.03 8.07
N GLN A 151 -6.30 -10.24 7.59
CA GLN A 151 -6.18 -9.40 6.41
C GLN A 151 -6.69 -7.98 6.66
N LEU A 152 -6.06 -7.01 5.99
CA LEU A 152 -6.44 -5.59 6.02
C LEU A 152 -6.44 -5.07 4.58
N ARG A 153 -7.59 -4.59 4.12
CA ARG A 153 -7.72 -3.94 2.81
C ARG A 153 -7.39 -2.46 2.95
N VAL A 154 -6.47 -1.99 2.12
CA VAL A 154 -5.96 -0.62 2.17
C VAL A 154 -6.12 0.03 0.80
N LYS A 155 -6.59 1.26 0.79
CA LYS A 155 -6.60 2.16 -0.36
C LYS A 155 -5.46 3.16 -0.21
N PHE A 156 -4.67 3.33 -1.26
CA PHE A 156 -3.62 4.32 -1.37
C PHE A 156 -3.98 5.32 -2.46
N GLU A 157 -3.87 6.61 -2.17
CA GLU A 157 -4.29 7.69 -3.08
C GLU A 157 -3.21 8.76 -3.21
N LEU A 158 -2.93 9.18 -4.44
CA LEU A 158 -2.22 10.42 -4.77
C LEU A 158 -3.25 11.55 -4.89
N LEU A 159 -3.21 12.48 -3.94
CA LEU A 159 -4.15 13.60 -3.90
C LEU A 159 -3.83 14.65 -4.97
N PRO A 160 -4.83 15.41 -5.46
CA PRO A 160 -4.64 16.57 -6.32
C PRO A 160 -3.63 17.58 -5.78
#